data_AF-A0A948I0Z4-F1
#
_entry.id   AF-A0A948I0Z4-F1
#
_cell.length_a   1.000
_cell.length_b   1.000
_cell.length_c   1.000
_cell.angle_alpha   90.00
_cell.angle_beta   90.00
_cell.angle_gamma   90.00
#
_symmetry.space_group_name_H-M   'P 1'
#
loop_
_entity.id
_entity.type
_entity.pdbx_description
1 polymer ?
#
loop_
_entity_poly.entity_id
_entity_poly.type
_entity_poly.pdbx_seq_one_letter_code
_entity_poly.pdbx_strand_id
1 'polypeptide(L)'
;MEIKIVKDTISKEELKKIAENQFGDLIKAIKKIQRKKIFTSNWQKLSFYEQMGNIGSEISRALNWRDKDEKSYDNAIARAFELLDLTIADLRWRLRLKEIVRARELLADAMFGGKEYKTTFEDLNNYFFHFALAARINK
;
A
#
# COMPACT_ATOMS: atom_id res chain seq x y z
N MET A 1 -8.07 -8.43 -21.90
CA MET A 1 -7.37 -8.08 -23.14
C MET A 1 -8.29 -8.48 -24.28
N GLU A 2 -9.04 -7.53 -24.83
CA GLU A 2 -9.90 -7.82 -25.99
C GLU A 2 -9.00 -8.04 -27.21
N ILE A 3 -8.97 -9.29 -27.69
CA ILE A 3 -8.30 -9.61 -28.95
C ILE A 3 -9.23 -9.13 -30.06
N LYS A 4 -8.90 -7.99 -30.67
CA LYS A 4 -9.56 -7.55 -31.91
C LYS A 4 -8.98 -8.33 -33.08
N ILE A 5 -9.75 -9.28 -33.60
CA ILE A 5 -9.44 -9.96 -34.86
C ILE A 5 -9.81 -9.00 -35.99
N VAL A 6 -8.78 -8.45 -36.63
CA VAL A 6 -8.95 -7.54 -37.77
C VAL A 6 -9.29 -8.40 -38.99
N LYS A 7 -10.57 -8.35 -39.42
CA LYS A 7 -11.08 -9.11 -40.58
C LYS A 7 -10.87 -8.40 -41.92
N ASP A 8 -10.68 -7.07 -41.90
CA ASP A 8 -10.48 -6.21 -43.07
C ASP A 8 -9.12 -5.49 -43.00
N THR A 9 -8.53 -5.13 -44.14
CA THR A 9 -7.26 -4.40 -44.20
C THR A 9 -7.31 -3.07 -43.43
N ILE A 10 -6.45 -2.95 -42.42
CA ILE A 10 -6.26 -1.75 -41.58
C ILE A 10 -5.27 -0.77 -42.22
N SER A 11 -5.56 0.53 -42.16
CA SER A 11 -4.65 1.57 -42.64
C SER A 11 -3.40 1.72 -41.76
N LYS A 12 -2.28 2.15 -42.35
CA LYS A 12 -1.00 2.35 -41.65
C LYS A 12 -1.13 3.37 -40.50
N GLU A 13 -1.91 4.43 -40.69
CA GLU A 13 -2.22 5.45 -39.70
C GLU A 13 -3.01 4.91 -38.50
N GLU A 14 -4.00 4.04 -38.72
CA GLU A 14 -4.74 3.40 -37.63
C GLU A 14 -3.87 2.41 -36.85
N LEU A 15 -3.03 1.65 -37.55
CA LEU A 15 -2.05 0.74 -36.96
C LEU A 15 -1.07 1.51 -36.05
N LYS A 16 -0.61 2.69 -36.50
CA LYS A 16 0.28 3.57 -35.75
C LYS A 16 -0.41 4.11 -34.48
N LYS A 17 -1.66 4.57 -34.55
CA LYS A 17 -2.40 5.07 -33.37
C LYS A 17 -2.64 3.97 -32.33
N ILE A 18 -2.94 2.75 -32.75
CA ILE A 18 -3.11 1.61 -31.84
C ILE A 18 -1.79 1.28 -31.17
N ALA A 19 -0.69 1.22 -31.94
CA ALA A 19 0.65 0.96 -31.42
C ALA A 19 1.11 2.04 -30.43
N GLU A 20 0.89 3.32 -30.72
CA GLU A 20 1.25 4.43 -29.84
C GLU A 20 0.53 4.38 -28.49
N ASN A 21 -0.78 4.11 -28.49
CA ASN A 21 -1.57 3.99 -27.26
C ASN A 21 -1.17 2.76 -26.43
N GLN A 22 -1.05 1.58 -27.07
CA GLN A 22 -0.65 0.36 -26.38
C GLN A 22 0.79 0.42 -25.86
N PHE A 23 1.70 1.02 -26.61
CA PHE A 23 3.07 1.25 -26.17
C PHE A 23 3.12 2.23 -24.98
N GLY A 24 2.32 3.30 -25.02
CA GLY A 24 2.21 4.24 -23.90
C GLY A 24 1.76 3.58 -22.59
N ASP A 25 0.76 2.71 -22.65
CA ASP A 25 0.28 1.99 -21.47
C ASP A 25 1.27 0.93 -20.98
N LEU A 26 1.98 0.25 -21.90
CA LEU A 26 3.07 -0.65 -21.56
C LEU A 26 4.20 0.08 -20.82
N ILE A 27 4.62 1.26 -21.31
CA ILE A 27 5.65 2.08 -20.65
C ILE A 27 5.19 2.54 -19.27
N LYS A 28 3.93 2.98 -19.10
CA LYS A 28 3.38 3.33 -17.78
C LYS A 28 3.42 2.13 -16.83
N ALA A 29 3.06 0.93 -17.30
CA ALA A 29 3.08 -0.29 -16.50
C ALA A 29 4.51 -0.65 -16.06
N ILE A 30 5.48 -0.64 -16.99
CA ILE A 30 6.91 -0.89 -16.70
C ILE A 30 7.42 0.12 -15.66
N LYS A 31 7.13 1.41 -15.86
CA LYS A 31 7.53 2.47 -14.92
C LYS A 31 6.89 2.26 -13.54
N LYS A 32 5.64 1.82 -13.47
CA LYS A 32 4.95 1.50 -12.21
C LYS A 32 5.63 0.32 -11.50
N ILE A 33 5.99 -0.74 -12.22
CA ILE A 33 6.70 -1.90 -11.66
C ILE A 33 8.08 -1.50 -11.13
N GLN A 34 8.85 -0.72 -11.90
CA GLN A 34 10.16 -0.23 -11.46
C GLN A 34 10.05 0.65 -10.21
N ARG A 35 9.09 1.58 -10.19
CA ARG A 35 8.82 2.41 -9.00
C ARG A 35 8.47 1.55 -7.79
N LYS A 36 7.63 0.54 -7.95
CA LYS A 36 7.28 -0.39 -6.86
C LYS A 36 8.51 -1.13 -6.34
N LYS A 37 9.37 -1.63 -7.23
CA LYS A 37 10.63 -2.31 -6.84
C LYS A 37 11.56 -1.39 -6.06
N ILE A 38 11.76 -0.16 -6.53
CA ILE A 38 12.58 0.86 -5.83
C ILE A 38 11.97 1.16 -4.46
N PHE A 39 10.65 1.34 -4.40
CA PHE A 39 9.94 1.59 -3.16
C PHE A 39 10.14 0.44 -2.16
N THR A 40 9.93 -0.82 -2.58
CA THR A 40 10.17 -2.00 -1.73
C THR A 40 11.61 -2.06 -1.24
N SER A 41 12.59 -1.82 -2.13
CA SER A 41 14.01 -1.83 -1.74
C SER A 41 14.33 -0.74 -0.71
N ASN A 42 13.77 0.46 -0.86
CA ASN A 42 13.96 1.53 0.10
C ASN A 42 13.22 1.27 1.41
N TRP A 43 12.04 0.66 1.36
CA TRP A 43 11.28 0.26 2.54
C TRP A 43 12.08 -0.71 3.42
N GLN A 44 12.75 -1.69 2.81
CA GLN A 44 13.59 -2.67 3.51
C GLN A 44 14.90 -2.07 4.09
N LYS A 45 15.23 -0.81 3.79
CA LYS A 45 16.36 -0.12 4.45
C LYS A 45 15.96 0.50 5.78
N LEU A 46 14.66 0.75 5.98
CA LEU A 46 14.15 1.31 7.22
C LEU A 46 14.31 0.32 8.37
N SER A 47 14.52 0.85 9.57
CA SER A 47 14.43 0.09 10.81
C SER A 47 13.00 -0.39 11.06
N PHE A 48 12.84 -1.37 11.96
CA PHE A 48 11.51 -1.84 12.35
C PHE A 48 10.62 -0.70 12.89
N TYR A 49 11.18 0.16 13.74
CA TYR A 49 10.46 1.31 14.30
C TYR A 49 10.02 2.29 13.23
N GLU A 50 10.87 2.58 12.23
CA GLU A 50 10.51 3.46 11.12
C GLU A 50 9.42 2.84 10.22
N GLN A 51 9.50 1.53 9.92
CA GLN A 51 8.45 0.86 9.15
C GLN A 51 7.11 0.91 9.87
N MET A 52 7.08 0.54 11.16
CA MET A 52 5.86 0.55 11.97
C MET A 52 5.32 1.98 12.18
N GLY A 53 6.19 2.97 12.45
CA GLY A 53 5.78 4.37 12.58
C GLY A 53 5.21 4.97 11.29
N ASN A 54 5.78 4.59 10.13
CA ASN A 54 5.25 4.99 8.83
C ASN A 54 3.89 4.33 8.52
N ILE A 55 3.68 3.06 8.91
CA ILE A 55 2.36 2.41 8.86
C ILE A 55 1.36 3.20 9.72
N GLY A 56 1.75 3.58 10.94
CA GLY A 56 0.94 4.43 11.82
C GLY A 56 0.54 5.76 11.20
N SER A 57 1.40 6.35 10.39
CA SER A 57 1.09 7.61 9.70
C SER A 57 -0.03 7.45 8.68
N GLU A 58 -0.14 6.31 7.99
CA GLU A 58 -1.26 6.04 7.08
C GLU A 58 -2.56 5.74 7.85
N ILE A 59 -2.46 5.09 9.01
CA ILE A 59 -3.61 4.88 9.92
C ILE A 59 -4.13 6.22 10.45
N SER A 60 -3.24 7.11 10.87
CA SER A 60 -3.59 8.48 11.28
C SER A 60 -4.23 9.27 10.14
N ARG A 61 -3.74 9.11 8.90
CA ARG A 61 -4.38 9.73 7.72
C ARG A 61 -5.77 9.17 7.46
N ALA A 62 -5.96 7.85 7.57
CA ALA A 62 -7.28 7.25 7.43
C ALA A 62 -8.25 7.79 8.49
N LEU A 63 -7.83 7.86 9.76
CA LEU A 63 -8.61 8.53 10.81
C LEU A 63 -8.99 9.97 10.46
N ASN A 64 -8.03 10.76 9.96
CA ASN A 64 -8.25 12.16 9.66
C ASN A 64 -9.24 12.39 8.51
N TRP A 65 -9.27 11.50 7.52
CA TRP A 65 -10.14 11.59 6.35
C TRP A 65 -11.45 10.80 6.49
N ARG A 66 -11.59 10.00 7.55
CA ARG A 66 -12.84 9.30 7.87
C ARG A 66 -13.99 10.30 7.92
N ASP A 67 -15.08 9.94 7.25
CA ASP A 67 -16.32 10.73 7.14
C ASP A 67 -16.16 12.11 6.45
N LYS A 68 -14.99 12.41 5.90
CA LYS A 68 -14.69 13.67 5.20
C LYS A 68 -14.45 13.47 3.71
N ASP A 69 -13.62 12.48 3.36
CA ASP A 69 -13.32 12.15 1.96
C ASP A 69 -13.04 10.65 1.84
N GLU A 70 -14.03 9.93 1.30
CA GLU A 70 -13.99 8.47 1.14
C GLU A 70 -12.77 8.02 0.33
N LYS A 71 -12.44 8.75 -0.74
CA LYS A 71 -11.27 8.42 -1.58
C LYS A 71 -9.96 8.53 -0.82
N SER A 72 -9.78 9.58 -0.01
CA SER A 72 -8.56 9.77 0.79
C SER A 72 -8.48 8.77 1.93
N TYR A 73 -9.61 8.44 2.55
CA TYR A 73 -9.72 7.35 3.51
C TYR A 73 -9.28 6.02 2.88
N ASP A 74 -9.90 5.61 1.77
CA ASP A 74 -9.60 4.36 1.07
C ASP A 74 -8.15 4.26 0.63
N ASN A 75 -7.60 5.35 0.10
CA ASN A 75 -6.19 5.40 -0.31
C ASN A 75 -5.25 5.23 0.89
N ALA A 76 -5.55 5.85 2.03
CA ALA A 76 -4.73 5.70 3.24
C ALA A 76 -4.81 4.28 3.81
N ILE A 77 -6.00 3.68 3.84
CA ILE A 77 -6.20 2.29 4.29
C ILE A 77 -5.48 1.31 3.37
N ALA A 78 -5.68 1.41 2.05
CA ALA A 78 -5.02 0.56 1.07
C ALA A 78 -3.50 0.66 1.19
N ARG A 79 -2.99 1.88 1.45
CA ARG A 79 -1.57 2.11 1.68
C ARG A 79 -1.09 1.47 2.99
N ALA A 80 -1.83 1.59 4.09
CA ALA A 80 -1.47 0.95 5.36
C ALA A 80 -1.34 -0.59 5.20
N PHE A 81 -2.28 -1.23 4.49
CA PHE A 81 -2.19 -2.66 4.16
C PHE A 81 -0.97 -2.98 3.29
N GLU A 82 -0.68 -2.20 2.26
CA GLU A 82 0.51 -2.40 1.43
C GLU A 82 1.80 -2.34 2.25
N LEU A 83 1.91 -1.38 3.17
CA LEU A 83 3.09 -1.23 4.01
C LEU A 83 3.22 -2.37 5.04
N LEU A 84 2.12 -2.84 5.60
CA LEU A 84 2.09 -4.04 6.45
C LEU A 84 2.55 -5.27 5.67
N ASP A 85 2.03 -5.49 4.46
CA ASP A 85 2.42 -6.62 3.61
C ASP A 85 3.91 -6.58 3.24
N LEU A 86 4.45 -5.39 2.97
CA LEU A 86 5.89 -5.21 2.73
C LEU A 86 6.73 -5.49 3.98
N THR A 87 6.20 -5.18 5.16
CA THR A 87 6.87 -5.44 6.45
C THR A 87 6.80 -6.92 6.84
N ILE A 88 5.70 -7.60 6.51
CA ILE A 88 5.55 -9.06 6.65
C ILE A 88 6.52 -9.80 5.72
N ALA A 89 6.72 -9.30 4.50
CA ALA A 89 7.64 -9.88 3.53
C ALA A 89 9.13 -9.65 3.87
N ASP A 90 9.43 -8.83 4.87
CA ASP A 90 10.81 -8.53 5.28
C ASP A 90 11.36 -9.64 6.19
N LEU A 91 12.29 -10.43 5.65
CA LEU A 91 12.86 -11.59 6.34
C LEU A 91 13.58 -11.24 7.65
N ARG A 92 14.01 -9.97 7.82
CA ARG A 92 14.63 -9.47 9.06
C ARG A 92 13.67 -9.60 10.25
N TRP A 93 12.36 -9.55 10.01
CA TRP A 93 11.33 -9.56 11.04
C TRP A 93 10.62 -10.90 11.21
N ARG A 94 11.22 -12.00 10.73
CA ARG A 94 10.62 -13.35 10.81
C ARG A 94 10.19 -13.75 12.23
N LEU A 95 10.92 -13.32 13.26
CA LEU A 95 10.60 -13.60 14.67
C LEU A 95 9.49 -12.70 15.25
N ARG A 96 9.07 -11.66 14.51
CA ARG A 96 8.03 -10.69 14.88
C ARG A 96 6.76 -10.83 14.01
N LEU A 97 6.71 -11.80 13.11
CA LEU A 97 5.58 -11.98 12.17
C LEU A 97 4.22 -12.06 12.86
N LYS A 98 4.13 -12.73 14.02
CA LYS A 98 2.87 -12.82 14.77
C LYS A 98 2.29 -11.45 15.09
N GLU A 99 3.13 -10.52 15.53
CA GLU A 99 2.73 -9.16 15.87
C GLU A 99 2.30 -8.38 14.61
N ILE A 100 3.09 -8.46 13.54
CA ILE A 100 2.83 -7.69 12.30
C ILE A 100 1.55 -8.20 11.61
N VAL A 101 1.37 -9.53 11.53
CA VAL A 101 0.16 -10.14 10.98
C VAL A 101 -1.04 -9.84 11.86
N ARG A 102 -0.90 -9.86 13.19
CA ARG A 102 -1.98 -9.46 14.10
C ARG A 102 -2.37 -8.00 13.88
N ALA A 103 -1.41 -7.07 13.76
CA ALA A 103 -1.73 -5.68 13.47
C ALA A 103 -2.50 -5.52 12.14
N ARG A 104 -2.20 -6.35 11.14
CA ARG A 104 -2.94 -6.40 9.87
C ARG A 104 -4.37 -6.94 10.04
N GLU A 105 -4.56 -7.98 10.84
CA GLU A 105 -5.89 -8.51 11.19
C GLU A 105 -6.72 -7.47 11.94
N LEU A 106 -6.13 -6.78 12.91
CA LEU A 106 -6.78 -5.74 13.69
C LEU A 106 -7.16 -4.51 12.85
N LEU A 107 -6.34 -4.14 11.86
CA LEU A 107 -6.68 -3.11 10.88
C LEU A 107 -7.92 -3.51 10.05
N ALA A 108 -8.00 -4.76 9.64
CA ALA A 108 -9.17 -5.26 8.92
C ALA A 108 -10.41 -5.26 9.82
N ASP A 109 -10.29 -5.71 11.07
CA ASP A 109 -11.41 -5.66 12.02
C ASP A 109 -11.91 -4.23 12.23
N ALA A 110 -11.01 -3.27 12.47
CA ALA A 110 -11.37 -1.86 12.62
C ALA A 110 -12.08 -1.29 11.38
N MET A 111 -11.64 -1.67 10.17
CA MET A 111 -12.29 -1.27 8.92
C MET A 111 -13.71 -1.81 8.79
N PHE A 112 -14.00 -3.00 9.34
CA PHE A 112 -15.33 -3.62 9.34
C PHE A 112 -16.15 -3.33 10.61
N GLY A 113 -15.74 -2.32 11.39
CA GLY A 113 -16.47 -1.84 12.56
C GLY A 113 -16.12 -2.55 13.88
N GLY A 114 -15.00 -3.25 13.94
CA GLY A 114 -14.44 -3.79 15.18
C GLY A 114 -15.28 -4.92 15.80
N LYS A 115 -15.83 -5.83 15.00
CA LYS A 115 -16.77 -6.84 15.52
C LYS A 115 -16.07 -8.01 16.21
N GLU A 116 -14.95 -8.45 15.66
CA GLU A 116 -14.25 -9.67 16.11
C GLU A 116 -13.35 -9.36 17.32
N TYR A 117 -12.51 -8.33 17.20
CA TYR A 117 -11.51 -7.99 18.20
C TYR A 117 -11.82 -6.69 18.94
N LYS A 118 -12.94 -6.03 18.61
CA LYS A 118 -13.33 -4.74 19.21
C LYS A 118 -12.27 -3.65 19.03
N THR A 119 -11.45 -3.79 17.98
CA THR A 119 -10.38 -2.84 17.71
C THR A 119 -10.93 -1.65 16.96
N THR A 120 -10.58 -0.46 17.44
CA THR A 120 -10.83 0.80 16.76
C THR A 120 -9.57 1.27 16.04
N PHE A 121 -9.74 2.23 15.14
CA PHE A 121 -8.59 2.86 14.51
C PHE A 121 -7.78 3.72 15.49
N GLU A 122 -8.43 4.27 16.51
CA GLU A 122 -7.83 5.04 17.58
C GLU A 122 -6.87 4.16 18.39
N ASP A 123 -7.28 2.90 18.69
CA ASP A 123 -6.40 1.91 19.32
C ASP A 123 -5.15 1.64 18.48
N LEU A 124 -5.33 1.41 17.17
CA LEU A 124 -4.23 1.19 16.25
C LEU A 124 -3.32 2.41 16.15
N ASN A 125 -3.89 3.61 16.06
CA ASN A 125 -3.13 4.85 16.00
C ASN A 125 -2.25 5.03 17.24
N ASN A 126 -2.78 4.75 18.43
CA ASN A 126 -2.01 4.77 19.68
C ASN A 126 -0.89 3.73 19.68
N TYR A 127 -1.19 2.49 19.29
CA TYR A 127 -0.19 1.42 19.19
C TYR A 127 0.96 1.80 18.25
N PHE A 128 0.66 2.26 17.03
CA PHE A 128 1.69 2.63 16.05
C PHE A 128 2.42 3.94 16.39
N PHE A 129 1.78 4.87 17.12
CA PHE A 129 2.40 6.13 17.54
C PHE A 129 3.65 5.91 18.40
N HIS A 130 3.64 4.89 19.27
CA HIS A 130 4.82 4.54 20.06
C HIS A 130 6.04 4.15 19.20
N PHE A 131 5.81 3.49 18.05
CA PHE A 131 6.89 3.18 17.11
C PHE A 131 7.42 4.43 16.40
N ALA A 132 6.54 5.38 16.06
CA ALA A 132 6.95 6.65 15.48
C ALA A 132 7.82 7.47 16.45
N LEU A 133 7.47 7.47 17.75
CA LEU A 133 8.28 8.05 18.82
C LEU A 133 9.63 7.35 18.95
N ALA A 134 9.65 6.02 19.02
CA ALA A 134 10.87 5.23 19.11
C ALA A 134 11.80 5.43 17.89
N ALA A 135 11.23 5.58 16.69
CA ALA A 135 11.98 5.87 15.48
C ALA A 135 12.67 7.24 15.51
N ARG A 136 12.13 8.21 16.27
CA ARG A 136 12.72 9.54 16.44
C ARG A 136 13.82 9.57 17.50
N ILE A 137 13.68 8.77 18.56
CA ILE A 137 14.66 8.70 19.64
C ILE A 137 15.94 7.98 19.19
N ASN A 138 15.81 6.98 18.32
CA ASN A 138 16.92 6.18 17.83
C ASN A 138 17.57 6.74 16.54
N LYS A 139 17.40 8.03 16.28
CA LYS A 139 17.90 8.71 15.07
C LYS A 139 18.99 9.71 15.43
#